data_AF-A0A9D2U5S7-F1
#
_entry.id   AF-A0A9D2U5S7-F1
#
_cell.length_a   1.000
_cell.length_b   1.000
_cell.length_c   1.000
_cell.angle_alpha   90.00
_cell.angle_beta   90.00
_cell.angle_gamma   90.00
#
_symmetry.space_group_name_H-M   'P 1'
#
loop_
_entity.id
_entity.type
_entity.pdbx_description
1 polymer ?
#
loop_
_entity_poly.entity_id
_entity_poly.type
_entity_poly.pdbx_seq_one_letter_code
_entity_poly.pdbx_strand_id
1 'polypeptide(L)'
;MITIDNYVKPATLEEAYKLNQARSSRVMGGMMWMRLGKAHVKTLIDLSGLGLDEIHDEDNVIKIGAMCTLRQVEECEALRELFGDGIAESIRHIVGVQFRNQATIGGSIYGRFGFSDVLTAFLALDTFVELYDGGIVRLSDFVNRAPDKDILLSIIVRKGKRKFRYDSIRRTKTDFPVIACAVVTGIVHGQETWYFSVGARPMKATLIEKKWEIPADAPEEMIADYAKQVASEFTYGSNMRGSAEYRRHLTEVLLRREMSSILAEGR
;
A
#
# COMPACT_ATOMS: atom_id res chain seq x y z
N MET A 1 16.46 16.21 13.67
CA MET A 1 17.27 15.19 12.98
C MET A 1 17.21 13.95 13.85
N ILE A 2 17.05 12.77 13.24
CA ILE A 2 17.12 11.50 13.98
C ILE A 2 18.58 11.25 14.37
N THR A 3 18.81 10.79 15.59
CA THR A 3 20.14 10.40 16.10
C THR A 3 20.17 8.91 16.41
N ILE A 4 21.29 8.28 16.10
CA ILE A 4 21.49 6.83 16.24
C ILE A 4 22.80 6.59 16.99
N ASP A 5 22.75 5.81 18.07
CA ASP A 5 23.97 5.51 18.86
C ASP A 5 24.70 4.28 18.30
N ASN A 6 23.96 3.22 17.96
CA ASN A 6 24.50 1.95 17.49
C ASN A 6 23.81 1.50 16.21
N TYR A 7 24.57 0.81 15.35
CA TYR A 7 24.08 0.19 14.13
C TYR A 7 24.43 -1.30 14.17
N VAL A 8 23.44 -2.15 13.89
CA VAL A 8 23.60 -3.60 13.85
C VAL A 8 23.02 -4.15 12.56
N LYS A 9 23.82 -4.94 11.85
CA LYS A 9 23.40 -5.75 10.71
C LYS A 9 23.39 -7.22 11.15
N PRO A 10 22.27 -7.75 11.67
CA PRO A 10 22.18 -9.11 12.17
C PRO A 10 22.46 -10.14 11.06
N ALA A 11 22.99 -11.30 11.47
CA ALA A 11 23.26 -12.41 10.56
C ALA A 11 22.04 -13.32 10.36
N THR A 12 21.04 -13.24 11.23
CA THR A 12 19.84 -14.07 11.20
C THR A 12 18.58 -13.28 11.54
N LEU A 13 17.42 -13.78 11.09
CA LEU A 13 16.11 -13.25 11.46
C LEU A 13 15.84 -13.35 12.97
N GLU A 14 16.29 -14.44 13.61
CA GLU A 14 16.14 -14.64 15.04
C GLU A 14 16.89 -13.56 15.84
N GLU A 15 18.13 -13.26 15.45
CA GLU A 15 18.91 -12.18 16.05
C GLU A 15 18.23 -10.82 15.83
N ALA A 16 17.78 -10.54 14.61
CA ALA A 16 17.06 -9.31 14.29
C ALA A 16 15.81 -9.14 15.17
N TYR A 17 15.02 -10.21 15.32
CA TYR A 17 13.80 -10.21 16.11
C TYR A 17 14.10 -9.96 17.59
N LYS A 18 15.08 -10.67 18.17
CA LYS A 18 15.51 -10.49 19.56
C LYS A 18 15.98 -9.05 19.82
N LEU A 19 16.78 -8.48 18.92
CA LEU A 19 17.24 -7.10 19.04
C LEU A 19 16.08 -6.10 18.97
N ASN A 20 15.10 -6.33 18.10
CA ASN A 20 13.98 -5.42 17.90
C ASN A 20 13.10 -5.33 19.16
N GLN A 21 13.04 -6.38 19.99
CA GLN A 21 12.23 -6.39 21.21
C GLN A 21 12.63 -5.27 22.21
N ALA A 22 13.90 -4.89 22.27
CA ALA A 22 14.35 -3.82 23.15
C ALA A 22 13.69 -2.48 22.77
N ARG A 23 13.03 -1.79 23.72
CA ARG A 23 12.28 -0.53 23.46
C ARG A 23 13.07 0.54 22.71
N SER A 24 14.37 0.61 22.95
CA SER A 24 15.30 1.58 22.35
C SER A 24 15.84 1.18 20.98
N SER A 25 15.55 -0.04 20.52
CA SER A 25 15.94 -0.55 19.20
C SER A 25 14.83 -0.36 18.19
N ARG A 26 15.21 -0.25 16.91
CA ARG A 26 14.25 -0.14 15.81
C ARG A 26 14.83 -0.69 14.51
N VAL A 27 14.07 -1.60 13.88
CA VAL A 27 14.24 -1.94 12.46
C VAL A 27 13.90 -0.72 11.60
N MET A 28 14.76 -0.38 10.65
CA MET A 28 14.50 0.67 9.68
C MET A 28 14.85 0.24 8.26
N GLY A 29 13.82 0.01 7.43
CA GLY A 29 13.96 -0.23 5.99
C GLY A 29 13.91 1.08 5.20
N GLY A 30 14.90 1.30 4.33
CA GLY A 30 15.00 2.42 3.40
C GLY A 30 15.21 3.81 4.00
N MET A 31 14.82 4.06 5.25
CA MET A 31 15.13 5.28 6.03
C MET A 31 14.73 6.63 5.39
N MET A 32 13.96 6.62 4.31
CA MET A 32 13.77 7.81 3.49
C MET A 32 12.88 8.89 4.12
N TRP A 33 12.04 8.53 5.10
CA TRP A 33 11.16 9.46 5.81
C TRP A 33 11.73 9.98 7.13
N MET A 34 12.98 9.65 7.48
CA MET A 34 13.61 10.04 8.75
C MET A 34 13.69 11.56 8.96
N ARG A 35 13.76 12.34 7.87
CA ARG A 35 13.79 13.82 7.95
C ARG A 35 12.49 14.43 8.45
N LEU A 36 11.38 13.69 8.40
CA LEU A 36 10.08 14.15 8.89
C LEU A 36 9.94 14.06 10.42
N GLY A 37 10.90 13.41 11.10
CA GLY A 37 10.85 13.16 12.53
C GLY A 37 12.03 13.74 13.32
N LYS A 38 11.82 13.84 14.63
CA LYS A 38 12.87 13.98 15.64
C LYS A 38 12.73 12.77 16.57
N ALA A 39 13.69 11.85 16.51
CA ALA A 39 13.71 10.67 17.36
C ALA A 39 15.16 10.33 17.70
N HIS A 40 15.37 9.82 18.91
CA HIS A 40 16.61 9.14 19.30
C HIS A 40 16.38 7.64 19.20
N VAL A 41 17.28 6.94 18.52
CA VAL A 41 17.26 5.48 18.35
C VAL A 41 18.57 4.93 18.87
N LYS A 42 18.55 4.21 19.99
CA LYS A 42 19.79 3.66 20.56
C LYS A 42 20.43 2.63 19.63
N THR A 43 19.63 1.75 19.02
CA THR A 43 20.13 0.70 18.13
C THR A 43 19.28 0.62 16.88
N LEU A 44 19.88 0.92 15.73
CA LEU A 44 19.30 0.67 14.42
C LEU A 44 19.59 -0.77 13.99
N ILE A 45 18.55 -1.46 13.51
CA ILE A 45 18.66 -2.83 13.00
C ILE A 45 18.44 -2.80 11.47
N ASP A 46 19.45 -3.23 10.73
CA ASP A 46 19.46 -3.27 9.27
C ASP A 46 19.21 -4.70 8.74
N LEU A 47 18.11 -4.90 8.02
CA LEU A 47 17.71 -6.21 7.50
C LEU A 47 18.32 -6.55 6.12
N SER A 48 19.11 -5.66 5.51
CA SER A 48 19.66 -5.82 4.15
C SER A 48 20.58 -7.02 3.97
N GLY A 49 21.00 -7.69 5.05
CA GLY A 49 21.83 -8.90 5.00
C GLY A 49 21.03 -10.21 5.04
N LEU A 50 19.70 -10.15 5.13
CA LEU A 50 18.85 -11.30 5.44
C LEU A 50 18.12 -11.88 4.23
N GLY A 51 18.45 -11.45 3.00
CA GLY A 51 17.85 -11.96 1.76
C GLY A 51 16.36 -11.64 1.62
N LEU A 52 15.92 -10.48 2.13
CA LEU A 52 14.51 -10.04 2.06
C LEU A 52 14.26 -9.09 0.87
N ASP A 53 15.13 -9.08 -0.13
CA ASP A 53 15.18 -8.12 -1.24
C ASP A 53 14.84 -8.74 -2.61
N GLU A 54 14.32 -9.96 -2.62
CA GLU A 54 13.90 -10.70 -3.81
C GLU A 54 12.38 -10.70 -4.02
N ILE A 55 11.98 -10.78 -5.29
CA ILE A 55 10.59 -10.99 -5.72
C ILE A 55 10.52 -12.38 -6.35
N HIS A 56 9.69 -13.26 -5.78
CA HIS A 56 9.44 -14.58 -6.31
C HIS A 56 8.06 -14.62 -6.95
N ASP A 57 8.03 -14.96 -8.24
CA ASP A 57 6.80 -15.23 -8.96
C ASP A 57 6.46 -16.72 -8.88
N GLU A 58 5.51 -17.08 -8.02
CA GLU A 58 5.09 -18.46 -7.79
C GLU A 58 3.74 -18.74 -8.47
N ASP A 59 3.31 -19.99 -8.58
CA ASP A 59 2.11 -20.37 -9.34
C ASP A 59 0.83 -19.61 -8.91
N ASN A 60 0.65 -19.39 -7.60
CA ASN A 60 -0.58 -18.82 -7.05
C ASN A 60 -0.38 -17.45 -6.39
N VAL A 61 0.87 -17.02 -6.19
CA VAL A 61 1.20 -15.79 -5.47
C VAL A 61 2.44 -15.14 -6.07
N ILE A 62 2.54 -13.82 -5.89
CA ILE A 62 3.80 -13.08 -6.02
C ILE A 62 4.26 -12.76 -4.61
N LYS A 63 5.42 -13.29 -4.21
CA LYS A 63 6.03 -13.04 -2.90
C LYS A 63 7.11 -11.97 -3.05
N ILE A 64 6.88 -10.82 -2.43
CA ILE A 64 7.75 -9.64 -2.51
C ILE A 64 8.45 -9.48 -1.16
N GLY A 65 9.76 -9.63 -1.12
CA GLY A 65 10.54 -9.41 0.10
C GLY A 65 10.37 -8.00 0.67
N ALA A 66 10.34 -7.87 2.00
CA ALA A 66 10.10 -6.59 2.67
C ALA A 66 11.18 -5.52 2.40
N MET A 67 12.39 -5.96 2.02
CA MET A 67 13.51 -5.10 1.64
C MET A 67 13.57 -4.82 0.13
N CYS A 68 12.68 -5.38 -0.69
CA CYS A 68 12.55 -4.97 -2.09
C CYS A 68 12.30 -3.46 -2.16
N THR A 69 13.07 -2.80 -3.00
CA THR A 69 12.95 -1.37 -3.26
C THR A 69 11.63 -1.07 -3.97
N LEU A 70 11.11 0.15 -3.81
CA LEU A 70 9.94 0.57 -4.56
C LEU A 70 10.20 0.53 -6.07
N ARG A 71 11.46 0.73 -6.51
CA ARG A 71 11.82 0.60 -7.93
C ARG A 71 11.69 -0.83 -8.44
N GLN A 72 12.16 -1.83 -7.68
CA GLN A 72 11.97 -3.24 -8.05
C GLN A 72 10.48 -3.58 -8.20
N VAL A 73 9.63 -3.07 -7.31
CA VAL A 73 8.18 -3.27 -7.39
C VAL A 73 7.56 -2.51 -8.58
N GLU A 74 8.02 -1.28 -8.86
CA GLU A 74 7.61 -0.47 -10.03
C GLU A 74 7.91 -1.18 -11.36
N GLU A 75 9.01 -1.92 -11.43
CA GLU A 75 9.49 -2.58 -12.65
C GLU A 75 9.10 -4.06 -12.75
N CYS A 76 8.47 -4.63 -11.73
CA CYS A 76 8.11 -6.05 -11.66
C CYS A 76 7.15 -6.46 -12.78
N GLU A 77 7.61 -7.32 -13.68
CA GLU A 77 6.83 -7.80 -14.83
C GLU A 77 5.62 -8.63 -14.39
N ALA A 78 5.77 -9.54 -13.42
CA ALA A 78 4.68 -10.36 -12.90
C ALA A 78 3.51 -9.52 -12.35
N LEU A 79 3.80 -8.40 -11.67
CA LEU A 79 2.76 -7.47 -11.21
C LEU A 79 2.12 -6.73 -12.39
N ARG A 80 2.91 -6.36 -13.40
CA ARG A 80 2.41 -5.69 -14.61
C ARG A 80 1.51 -6.61 -15.43
N GLU A 81 1.82 -7.89 -15.54
CA GLU A 81 0.99 -8.87 -16.24
C GLU A 81 -0.39 -9.04 -15.57
N LEU A 82 -0.45 -9.00 -14.24
CA LEU A 82 -1.71 -9.17 -13.50
C LEU A 82 -2.54 -7.89 -13.43
N PHE A 83 -1.89 -6.73 -13.26
CA PHE A 83 -2.57 -5.49 -12.86
C PHE A 83 -2.32 -4.31 -13.82
N GLY A 84 -1.68 -4.57 -14.96
CA GLY A 84 -1.22 -3.54 -15.89
C GLY A 84 -0.26 -2.57 -15.20
N ASP A 85 -0.25 -1.33 -15.67
CA ASP A 85 0.61 -0.29 -15.09
C ASP A 85 0.12 0.27 -13.74
N GLY A 86 -1.01 -0.21 -13.19
CA GLY A 86 -1.61 0.38 -12.00
C GLY A 86 -0.67 0.41 -10.79
N ILE A 87 0.09 -0.67 -10.55
CA ILE A 87 1.03 -0.72 -9.41
C ILE A 87 2.21 0.21 -9.66
N ALA A 88 2.75 0.21 -10.88
CA ALA A 88 3.81 1.14 -11.27
C ALA A 88 3.34 2.61 -11.15
N GLU A 89 2.10 2.92 -11.54
CA GLU A 89 1.50 4.25 -11.43
C GLU A 89 1.38 4.70 -9.96
N SER A 90 1.03 3.79 -9.05
CA SER A 90 0.99 4.08 -7.61
C SER A 90 2.36 4.43 -7.02
N ILE A 91 3.45 3.98 -7.65
CA ILE A 91 4.80 4.13 -7.14
C ILE A 91 5.56 5.27 -7.84
N ARG A 92 5.38 5.46 -9.15
CA ARG A 92 6.25 6.33 -9.97
C ARG A 92 6.29 7.81 -9.55
N HIS A 93 5.25 8.28 -8.84
CA HIS A 93 5.15 9.65 -8.33
C HIS A 93 5.83 9.85 -6.98
N ILE A 94 6.32 8.78 -6.34
CA ILE A 94 7.02 8.85 -5.07
C ILE A 94 8.40 9.45 -5.32
N VAL A 95 8.48 10.77 -5.15
CA VAL A 95 9.66 11.63 -5.20
C VAL A 95 10.46 11.53 -6.50
N GLY A 96 11.34 10.53 -6.62
CA GLY A 96 12.19 10.33 -7.78
C GLY A 96 12.84 8.95 -7.74
N VAL A 97 13.43 8.52 -8.85
CA VAL A 97 14.00 7.17 -8.99
C VAL A 97 15.04 6.89 -7.90
N GLN A 98 15.87 7.87 -7.55
CA GLN A 98 16.88 7.75 -6.49
C GLN A 98 16.25 7.43 -5.13
N PHE A 99 15.09 8.05 -4.83
CA PHE A 99 14.35 7.78 -3.60
C PHE A 99 13.78 6.36 -3.62
N ARG A 100 13.21 5.94 -4.75
CA ARG A 100 12.58 4.64 -4.91
C ARG A 100 13.56 3.48 -4.96
N ASN A 101 14.80 3.73 -5.36
CA ASN A 101 15.92 2.78 -5.26
C ASN A 101 16.37 2.53 -3.82
N GLN A 102 15.85 3.27 -2.83
CA GLN A 102 16.25 3.14 -1.42
C GLN A 102 15.04 2.84 -0.52
N ALA A 103 13.90 3.49 -0.78
CA ALA A 103 12.66 3.18 -0.08
C ALA A 103 12.23 1.73 -0.36
N THR A 104 11.80 1.02 0.67
CA THR A 104 11.35 -0.37 0.53
C THR A 104 9.83 -0.49 0.63
N ILE A 105 9.30 -1.54 0.00
CA ILE A 105 7.89 -1.91 0.09
C ILE A 105 7.50 -2.20 1.54
N GLY A 106 8.34 -2.93 2.28
CA GLY A 106 8.09 -3.28 3.67
C GLY A 106 8.07 -2.06 4.60
N GLY A 107 8.96 -1.09 4.38
CA GLY A 107 8.93 0.18 5.12
C GLY A 107 7.63 0.96 4.90
N SER A 108 7.09 0.91 3.68
CA SER A 108 5.85 1.59 3.31
C SER A 108 4.60 0.91 3.89
N ILE A 109 4.57 -0.43 3.89
CA ILE A 109 3.46 -1.23 4.43
C ILE A 109 3.48 -1.28 5.96
N TYR A 110 4.61 -1.61 6.58
CA TYR A 110 4.74 -1.70 8.04
C TYR A 110 4.54 -0.34 8.72
N GLY A 111 5.05 0.72 8.10
CA GLY A 111 4.92 2.10 8.59
C GLY A 111 3.49 2.62 8.58
N ARG A 112 2.58 2.01 7.79
CA ARG A 112 1.15 2.37 7.69
C ARG A 112 0.91 3.87 7.53
N PHE A 113 1.79 4.55 6.78
CA PHE A 113 1.77 6.01 6.73
C PHE A 113 0.47 6.55 6.16
N GLY A 114 -0.04 7.63 6.76
CA GLY A 114 -1.30 8.25 6.37
C GLY A 114 -1.32 8.90 4.98
N PHE A 115 -0.21 8.85 4.25
CA PHE A 115 -0.03 9.38 2.90
C PHE A 115 0.47 8.30 1.93
N SER A 116 0.53 7.04 2.36
CA SER A 116 1.18 5.96 1.60
C SER A 116 0.34 5.54 0.39
N ASP A 117 0.83 5.87 -0.79
CA ASP A 117 0.30 5.38 -2.08
C ASP A 117 0.40 3.86 -2.16
N VAL A 118 1.56 3.32 -1.80
CA VAL A 118 1.86 1.89 -1.74
C VAL A 118 0.84 1.13 -0.89
N LEU A 119 0.59 1.63 0.33
CA LEU A 119 -0.40 0.99 1.21
C LEU A 119 -1.79 1.03 0.58
N THR A 120 -2.15 2.15 -0.04
CA THR A 120 -3.47 2.34 -0.66
C THR A 120 -3.67 1.33 -1.79
N ALA A 121 -2.71 1.19 -2.70
CA ALA A 121 -2.76 0.24 -3.80
C ALA A 121 -2.85 -1.22 -3.32
N PHE A 122 -1.91 -1.64 -2.46
CA PHE A 122 -1.83 -3.03 -2.01
C PHE A 122 -2.99 -3.45 -1.11
N LEU A 123 -3.60 -2.52 -0.38
CA LEU A 123 -4.74 -2.81 0.50
C LEU A 123 -6.02 -3.17 -0.27
N ALA A 124 -6.19 -2.69 -1.51
CA ALA A 124 -7.32 -3.08 -2.36
C ALA A 124 -7.15 -4.50 -2.94
N LEU A 125 -5.90 -4.94 -3.12
CA LEU A 125 -5.57 -6.26 -3.66
C LEU A 125 -5.78 -7.38 -2.62
N ASP A 126 -5.72 -8.63 -3.09
CA ASP A 126 -5.71 -9.82 -2.24
C ASP A 126 -4.34 -10.06 -1.60
N THR A 127 -3.95 -9.12 -0.75
CA THR A 127 -2.60 -9.02 -0.19
C THR A 127 -2.56 -9.53 1.24
N PHE A 128 -1.48 -10.25 1.55
CA PHE A 128 -1.11 -10.72 2.86
C PHE A 128 0.29 -10.20 3.21
N VAL A 129 0.60 -10.20 4.49
CA VAL A 129 1.94 -9.96 5.01
C VAL A 129 2.41 -11.20 5.75
N GLU A 130 3.68 -11.54 5.60
CA GLU A 130 4.33 -12.59 6.37
C GLU A 130 5.18 -11.92 7.45
N LEU A 131 4.83 -12.20 8.71
CA LEU A 131 5.56 -11.72 9.88
C LEU A 131 6.39 -12.87 10.46
N TYR A 132 7.54 -12.54 11.05
CA TYR A 132 8.45 -13.54 11.61
C TYR A 132 7.81 -14.37 12.74
N ASP A 133 7.15 -13.71 13.69
CA ASP A 133 6.49 -14.37 14.82
C ASP A 133 4.97 -14.51 14.62
N GLY A 134 4.35 -13.50 13.98
CA GLY A 134 2.92 -13.41 13.75
C GLY A 134 2.38 -14.21 12.56
N GLY A 135 3.24 -14.87 11.78
CA GLY A 135 2.86 -15.68 10.62
C GLY A 135 2.22 -14.87 9.48
N ILE A 136 1.41 -15.53 8.66
CA ILE A 136 0.74 -14.90 7.51
C ILE A 136 -0.58 -14.25 7.95
N VAL A 137 -0.73 -12.96 7.64
CA VAL A 137 -1.88 -12.13 8.04
C VAL A 137 -2.41 -11.38 6.84
N ARG A 138 -3.73 -11.30 6.67
CA ARG A 138 -4.33 -10.48 5.60
C ARG A 138 -3.97 -9.01 5.81
N LEU A 139 -3.63 -8.29 4.76
CA LEU A 139 -3.21 -6.89 4.88
C LEU A 139 -4.32 -6.01 5.50
N SER A 140 -5.59 -6.29 5.20
CA SER A 140 -6.76 -5.63 5.83
C SER A 140 -6.80 -5.77 7.35
N ASP A 141 -6.31 -6.87 7.89
CA ASP A 141 -6.26 -7.12 9.32
C ASP A 141 -5.01 -6.47 9.90
N PHE A 142 -3.87 -6.64 9.23
CA PHE A 142 -2.58 -6.07 9.64
C PHE A 142 -2.60 -4.54 9.78
N VAL A 143 -3.29 -3.83 8.89
CA VAL A 143 -3.38 -2.36 8.98
C VAL A 143 -4.13 -1.91 10.23
N ASN A 144 -5.00 -2.75 10.79
CA ASN A 144 -5.82 -2.44 11.97
C ASN A 144 -5.22 -2.95 13.28
N ARG A 145 -4.18 -3.80 13.22
CA ARG A 145 -3.42 -4.23 14.40
C ARG A 145 -2.71 -3.05 15.06
N ALA A 146 -2.59 -3.12 16.39
CA ALA A 146 -1.72 -2.23 17.13
C ALA A 146 -0.26 -2.42 16.66
N PRO A 147 0.55 -1.34 16.61
CA PRO A 147 1.97 -1.49 16.30
C PRO A 147 2.65 -2.42 17.29
N ASP A 148 3.36 -3.41 16.76
CA ASP A 148 4.18 -4.35 17.52
C ASP A 148 5.65 -4.24 17.09
N LYS A 149 6.44 -5.21 17.56
CA LYS A 149 7.88 -5.31 17.34
C LYS A 149 8.25 -6.52 16.50
N ASP A 150 7.31 -7.04 15.73
CA ASP A 150 7.58 -8.13 14.81
C ASP A 150 8.42 -7.62 13.62
N ILE A 151 8.85 -8.55 12.76
CA ILE A 151 9.58 -8.27 11.54
C ILE A 151 8.70 -8.67 10.35
N LEU A 152 8.43 -7.71 9.47
CA LEU A 152 7.83 -7.98 8.18
C LEU A 152 8.86 -8.64 7.28
N LEU A 153 8.59 -9.88 6.86
CA LEU A 153 9.45 -10.67 5.99
C LEU A 153 9.09 -10.45 4.52
N SER A 154 7.80 -10.54 4.19
CA SER A 154 7.33 -10.41 2.81
C SER A 154 5.90 -9.88 2.71
N ILE A 155 5.58 -9.35 1.53
CA ILE A 155 4.24 -9.01 1.07
C ILE A 155 3.85 -10.09 0.05
N ILE A 156 2.72 -10.74 0.25
CA ILE A 156 2.24 -11.84 -0.59
C ILE A 156 0.99 -11.35 -1.33
N VAL A 157 1.06 -11.24 -2.66
CA VAL A 157 -0.07 -10.86 -3.50
C VAL A 157 -0.62 -12.11 -4.16
N ARG A 158 -1.87 -12.50 -3.86
CA ARG A 158 -2.49 -13.66 -4.51
C ARG A 158 -2.82 -13.35 -5.97
N LYS A 159 -2.45 -14.27 -6.86
CA LYS A 159 -2.82 -14.21 -8.26
C LYS A 159 -4.32 -14.50 -8.42
N GLY A 160 -4.96 -13.79 -9.34
CA GLY A 160 -6.36 -14.01 -9.65
C GLY A 160 -6.80 -13.13 -10.81
N LYS A 161 -7.89 -13.51 -11.46
CA LYS A 161 -8.52 -12.69 -12.51
C LYS A 161 -9.26 -11.51 -11.86
N ARG A 162 -8.49 -10.49 -11.48
CA ARG A 162 -9.00 -9.26 -10.89
C ARG A 162 -8.58 -8.08 -11.76
N LYS A 163 -9.50 -7.14 -11.95
CA LYS A 163 -9.19 -5.85 -12.57
C LYS A 163 -8.78 -4.87 -11.49
N PHE A 164 -7.76 -4.05 -11.76
CA PHE A 164 -7.20 -3.11 -10.81
C PHE A 164 -7.06 -1.73 -11.43
N ARG A 165 -7.41 -0.70 -10.65
CA ARG A 165 -7.11 0.69 -10.94
C ARG A 165 -6.59 1.40 -9.71
N TYR A 166 -5.78 2.43 -9.98
CA TYR A 166 -5.23 3.32 -9.00
C TYR A 166 -5.19 4.73 -9.59
N ASP A 167 -5.65 5.72 -8.84
CA ASP A 167 -5.48 7.13 -9.17
C ASP A 167 -5.23 7.97 -7.91
N SER A 168 -4.51 9.08 -8.05
CA SER A 168 -4.21 9.98 -6.94
C SER A 168 -4.14 11.43 -7.39
N ILE A 169 -4.58 12.33 -6.52
CA ILE A 169 -4.47 13.79 -6.75
C ILE A 169 -3.38 14.35 -5.84
N ARG A 170 -2.49 15.15 -6.41
CA ARG A 170 -1.38 15.84 -5.73
C ARG A 170 -1.36 17.30 -6.15
N ARG A 171 -0.83 18.18 -5.28
CA ARG A 171 -0.62 19.59 -5.64
C ARG A 171 0.52 19.78 -6.64
N THR A 172 1.57 18.96 -6.52
CA THR A 172 2.71 18.92 -7.43
C THR A 172 3.15 17.48 -7.64
N LYS A 173 3.92 17.23 -8.72
CA LYS A 173 4.28 15.88 -9.20
C LYS A 173 4.88 14.96 -8.13
N THR A 174 5.61 15.52 -7.15
CA THR A 174 6.36 14.76 -6.14
C THR A 174 5.89 15.00 -4.71
N ASP A 175 4.78 15.72 -4.50
CA ASP A 175 4.20 15.92 -3.16
C ASP A 175 3.45 14.66 -2.68
N PHE A 176 3.17 14.61 -1.38
CA PHE A 176 2.22 13.64 -0.85
C PHE A 176 0.84 13.82 -1.48
N PRO A 177 0.09 12.73 -1.66
CA PRO A 177 -1.28 12.79 -2.16
C PRO A 177 -2.16 13.66 -1.27
N VAL A 178 -3.01 14.45 -1.92
CA VAL A 178 -4.23 15.04 -1.33
C VAL A 178 -5.22 13.92 -1.05
N ILE A 179 -5.35 12.98 -1.99
CA ILE A 179 -6.12 11.73 -1.88
C ILE A 179 -5.49 10.68 -2.79
N ALA A 180 -5.57 9.41 -2.42
CA ALA A 180 -5.20 8.26 -3.23
C ALA A 180 -6.33 7.23 -3.16
N CYS A 181 -6.72 6.70 -4.31
CA CYS A 181 -7.78 5.71 -4.46
C CYS A 181 -7.25 4.50 -5.22
N ALA A 182 -7.77 3.34 -4.86
CA ALA A 182 -7.54 2.11 -5.60
C ALA A 182 -8.81 1.27 -5.59
N VAL A 183 -9.20 0.80 -6.77
CA VAL A 183 -10.36 -0.07 -6.97
C VAL A 183 -9.92 -1.40 -7.56
N VAL A 184 -10.38 -2.48 -6.94
CA VAL A 184 -10.23 -3.85 -7.45
C VAL A 184 -11.61 -4.48 -7.60
N THR A 185 -11.85 -5.19 -8.70
CA THR A 185 -13.02 -6.06 -8.84
C THR A 185 -12.62 -7.45 -9.36
N GLY A 186 -13.39 -8.45 -8.97
CA GLY A 186 -13.30 -9.81 -9.48
C GLY A 186 -14.29 -10.74 -8.79
N ILE A 187 -14.37 -11.98 -9.28
CA ILE A 187 -15.21 -13.02 -8.67
C ILE A 187 -14.49 -13.59 -7.45
N VAL A 188 -15.13 -13.48 -6.29
CA VAL A 188 -14.65 -14.03 -5.01
C VAL A 188 -15.75 -14.90 -4.42
N HIS A 189 -15.45 -16.17 -4.16
CA HIS A 189 -16.42 -17.17 -3.70
C HIS A 189 -17.71 -17.23 -4.55
N GLY A 190 -17.57 -17.08 -5.88
CA GLY A 190 -18.69 -17.14 -6.82
C GLY A 190 -19.51 -15.84 -6.94
N GLN A 191 -19.10 -14.76 -6.28
CA GLN A 191 -19.80 -13.48 -6.29
C GLN A 191 -18.88 -12.35 -6.76
N GLU A 192 -19.41 -11.46 -7.62
CA GLU A 192 -18.68 -10.25 -7.99
C GLU A 192 -18.49 -9.35 -6.75
N THR A 193 -17.22 -9.02 -6.49
CA THR A 193 -16.83 -8.28 -5.30
C THR A 193 -15.89 -7.14 -5.68
N TRP A 194 -16.23 -5.95 -5.19
CA TRP A 194 -15.51 -4.71 -5.38
C TRP A 194 -14.83 -4.29 -4.09
N TYR A 195 -13.55 -3.93 -4.18
CA TYR A 195 -12.71 -3.49 -3.09
C TYR A 195 -12.26 -2.06 -3.36
N PHE A 196 -12.54 -1.17 -2.43
CA PHE A 196 -12.23 0.25 -2.51
C PHE A 196 -11.26 0.61 -1.39
N SER A 197 -10.02 0.95 -1.75
CA SER A 197 -9.02 1.41 -0.80
C SER A 197 -8.79 2.90 -0.98
N VAL A 198 -9.03 3.68 0.08
CA VAL A 198 -8.81 5.12 0.06
C VAL A 198 -7.85 5.53 1.17
N GLY A 199 -6.68 6.00 0.77
CA GLY A 199 -5.63 6.54 1.64
C GLY A 199 -5.52 8.05 1.52
N ALA A 200 -4.52 8.62 2.20
CA ALA A 200 -4.31 10.07 2.18
C ALA A 200 -5.56 10.84 2.61
N ARG A 201 -6.21 10.39 3.69
CA ARG A 201 -7.41 11.02 4.27
C ARG A 201 -7.13 11.72 5.61
N PRO A 202 -6.17 12.65 5.67
CA PRO A 202 -4.94 12.58 6.50
C PRO A 202 -4.84 11.38 7.47
N MET A 203 -5.07 10.16 6.98
CA MET A 203 -5.12 8.92 7.76
C MET A 203 -4.63 7.78 6.88
N LYS A 204 -4.23 6.67 7.52
CA LYS A 204 -3.87 5.44 6.80
C LYS A 204 -5.00 4.99 5.88
N ALA A 205 -4.66 4.25 4.83
CA ALA A 205 -5.66 3.68 3.94
C ALA A 205 -6.68 2.82 4.70
N THR A 206 -7.93 2.85 4.25
CA THR A 206 -9.01 1.99 4.72
C THR A 206 -9.63 1.30 3.53
N LEU A 207 -10.07 0.06 3.74
CA LEU A 207 -10.70 -0.78 2.74
C LEU A 207 -12.22 -0.83 2.98
N ILE A 208 -13.00 -0.71 1.91
CA ILE A 208 -14.42 -1.02 1.91
C ILE A 208 -14.66 -2.12 0.87
N GLU A 209 -15.40 -3.15 1.25
CA GLU A 209 -15.82 -4.24 0.38
C GLU A 209 -17.30 -4.08 0.04
N LYS A 210 -17.63 -4.28 -1.24
CA LYS A 210 -19.01 -4.30 -1.75
C LYS A 210 -19.23 -5.50 -2.64
N LYS A 211 -20.36 -6.17 -2.43
CA LYS A 211 -20.81 -7.29 -3.24
C LYS A 211 -21.83 -6.77 -4.23
N TRP A 212 -21.34 -6.30 -5.36
CA TRP A 212 -22.12 -5.63 -6.39
C TRP A 212 -21.91 -6.33 -7.73
N GLU A 213 -23.02 -6.61 -8.40
CA GLU A 213 -23.05 -7.03 -9.78
C GLU A 213 -23.37 -5.80 -10.63
N ILE A 214 -22.34 -5.21 -11.24
CA ILE A 214 -22.48 -3.97 -12.01
C ILE A 214 -22.42 -4.32 -13.50
N PRO A 215 -23.48 -4.06 -14.28
CA PRO A 215 -23.46 -4.33 -15.72
C PRO A 215 -22.32 -3.58 -16.42
N ALA A 216 -21.67 -4.21 -17.40
CA ALA A 216 -20.58 -3.60 -18.17
C ALA A 216 -21.05 -2.37 -18.99
N ASP A 217 -22.34 -2.29 -19.30
CA ASP A 217 -23.04 -1.19 -19.97
C ASP A 217 -23.77 -0.24 -19.01
N ALA A 218 -23.51 -0.33 -17.70
CA ALA A 218 -24.12 0.55 -16.71
C ALA A 218 -23.95 2.03 -17.10
N PRO A 219 -25.03 2.84 -17.01
CA PRO A 219 -24.96 4.25 -17.37
C PRO A 219 -24.05 5.00 -16.39
N GLU A 220 -23.40 6.05 -16.87
CA GLU A 220 -22.44 6.83 -16.09
C GLU A 220 -23.06 7.41 -14.80
N GLU A 221 -24.36 7.75 -14.81
CA GLU A 221 -25.10 8.19 -13.63
C GLU A 221 -25.18 7.10 -12.55
N MET A 222 -25.40 5.84 -12.94
CA MET A 222 -25.43 4.71 -11.99
C MET A 222 -24.05 4.46 -11.38
N ILE A 223 -22.98 4.54 -12.19
CA ILE A 223 -21.61 4.40 -11.69
C ILE A 223 -21.28 5.54 -10.72
N ALA A 224 -21.72 6.77 -11.03
CA ALA A 224 -21.56 7.92 -10.15
C ALA A 224 -22.27 7.73 -8.80
N ASP A 225 -23.48 7.15 -8.79
CA ASP A 225 -24.21 6.84 -7.56
C ASP A 225 -23.49 5.80 -6.69
N TYR A 226 -22.97 4.72 -7.29
CA TYR A 226 -22.15 3.75 -6.57
C TYR A 226 -20.89 4.39 -5.98
N ALA A 227 -20.16 5.18 -6.77
CA ALA A 227 -18.96 5.88 -6.32
C ALA A 227 -19.26 6.83 -5.15
N LYS A 228 -20.38 7.57 -5.22
CA LYS A 228 -20.85 8.46 -4.17
C LYS A 228 -21.23 7.72 -2.90
N GLN A 229 -21.89 6.57 -3.03
CA GLN A 229 -22.23 5.69 -1.91
C GLN A 229 -20.96 5.26 -1.17
N VAL A 230 -19.99 4.65 -1.87
CA VAL A 230 -18.75 4.19 -1.23
C VAL A 230 -17.97 5.38 -0.63
N ALA A 231 -17.84 6.48 -1.36
CA ALA A 231 -17.14 7.66 -0.89
C ALA A 231 -17.74 8.22 0.41
N SER A 232 -19.05 8.08 0.62
CA SER A 232 -19.72 8.53 1.85
C SER A 232 -19.39 7.69 3.10
N GLU A 233 -18.91 6.46 2.92
CA GLU A 233 -18.60 5.53 4.02
C GLU A 233 -17.20 5.73 4.59
N PHE A 234 -16.32 6.49 3.90
CA PHE A 234 -15.02 6.87 4.43
C PHE A 234 -15.10 8.10 5.33
N THR A 235 -14.25 8.13 6.35
CA THR A 235 -14.00 9.34 7.15
C THR A 235 -12.93 10.22 6.48
N TYR A 236 -13.13 11.54 6.47
CA TYR A 236 -12.17 12.49 5.88
C TYR A 236 -11.75 13.54 6.91
N GLY A 237 -10.46 13.86 6.91
CA GLY A 237 -9.90 14.97 7.69
C GLY A 237 -9.42 16.13 6.82
N SER A 238 -9.29 17.30 7.43
CA SER A 238 -8.68 18.48 6.83
C SER A 238 -7.22 18.61 7.25
N ASN A 239 -6.35 19.06 6.35
CA ASN A 239 -5.01 19.54 6.69
C ASN A 239 -4.54 20.61 5.68
N MET A 240 -3.28 21.03 5.75
CA MET A 240 -2.69 22.04 4.84
C MET A 240 -2.76 21.73 3.34
N ARG A 241 -3.08 20.49 2.93
CA ARG A 241 -3.20 20.06 1.52
C ARG A 241 -4.63 20.14 0.98
N GLY A 242 -5.64 20.18 1.85
CA GLY A 242 -7.04 20.22 1.43
C GLY A 242 -8.01 19.90 2.57
N SER A 243 -9.25 20.38 2.42
CA SER A 243 -10.34 20.14 3.34
C SER A 243 -10.88 18.71 3.24
N ALA A 244 -11.58 18.26 4.29
CA ALA A 244 -12.31 17.00 4.30
C ALA A 244 -13.34 16.92 3.17
N GLU A 245 -14.10 18.01 2.95
CA GLU A 245 -15.10 18.13 1.88
C GLU A 245 -14.46 17.97 0.50
N TYR A 246 -13.34 18.65 0.24
CA TYR A 246 -12.63 18.55 -1.03
C TYR A 246 -12.13 17.12 -1.27
N ARG A 247 -11.59 16.45 -0.26
CA ARG A 247 -11.15 15.04 -0.37
C ARG A 247 -12.31 14.10 -0.66
N ARG A 248 -13.46 14.30 -0.02
CA ARG A 248 -14.66 13.51 -0.30
C ARG A 248 -15.09 13.68 -1.75
N HIS A 249 -15.20 14.93 -2.23
CA HIS A 249 -15.52 15.22 -3.62
C HIS A 249 -14.53 14.56 -4.60
N LEU A 250 -13.22 14.67 -4.34
CA LEU A 250 -12.21 14.00 -5.17
C LEU A 250 -12.37 12.48 -5.14
N THR A 251 -12.68 11.89 -3.99
CA THR A 251 -12.90 10.44 -3.87
C THR A 251 -14.08 9.99 -4.74
N GLU A 252 -15.20 10.71 -4.71
CA GLU A 252 -16.35 10.44 -5.59
C GLU A 252 -15.95 10.44 -7.07
N VAL A 253 -15.17 11.44 -7.49
CA VAL A 253 -14.70 11.56 -8.87
C VAL A 253 -13.73 10.44 -9.25
N LEU A 254 -12.75 10.14 -8.41
CA LEU A 254 -11.73 9.12 -8.70
C LEU A 254 -12.34 7.72 -8.73
N LEU A 255 -13.14 7.35 -7.73
CA LEU A 255 -13.80 6.05 -7.68
C LEU A 255 -14.68 5.83 -8.92
N ARG A 256 -15.45 6.85 -9.34
CA ARG A 256 -16.23 6.79 -10.57
C ARG A 256 -15.34 6.51 -11.79
N ARG A 257 -14.26 7.26 -11.97
CA ARG A 257 -13.33 7.10 -13.11
C ARG A 257 -12.69 5.72 -13.14
N GLU A 258 -12.26 5.23 -11.98
CA GLU A 258 -11.68 3.90 -11.83
C GLU A 258 -12.69 2.79 -12.16
N MET A 259 -13.92 2.89 -11.63
CA MET A 259 -15.00 1.95 -11.94
C MET A 259 -15.38 1.97 -13.42
N SER A 260 -15.61 3.14 -14.02
CA SER A 260 -15.92 3.26 -15.46
C SER A 260 -14.80 2.69 -16.32
N SER A 261 -13.53 2.91 -15.96
CA SER A 261 -12.38 2.34 -16.67
C SER A 261 -12.34 0.80 -16.60
N ILE A 262 -12.65 0.23 -15.43
CA ILE A 262 -12.70 -1.23 -15.23
C ILE A 262 -13.81 -1.87 -16.08
N LEU A 263 -14.99 -1.23 -16.12
CA LEU A 263 -16.14 -1.71 -16.88
C LEU A 263 -15.90 -1.59 -18.39
N ALA A 264 -15.21 -0.53 -18.83
CA ALA A 264 -14.88 -0.32 -20.24
C ALA A 264 -13.86 -1.34 -20.79
N GLU A 265 -12.94 -1.87 -19.97
CA GLU A 265 -12.00 -2.94 -20.39
C GLU A 265 -12.67 -4.27 -20.75
N GLY A 266 -13.96 -4.45 -20.44
CA GLY A 266 -14.73 -5.63 -20.84
C GLY A 266 -15.51 -5.46 -22.14
N ARG A 267 -15.38 -4.31 -22.83
CA ARG A 267 -16.07 -4.00 -24.08
C ARG A 267 -15.21 -4.25 -25.31
#